data_AF-A0A960QT94-F1
#
_entry.id   AF-A0A960QT94-F1
#
_cell.length_a   1.000
_cell.length_b   1.000
_cell.length_c   1.000
_cell.angle_alpha   90.00
_cell.angle_beta   90.00
_cell.angle_gamma   90.00
#
_symmetry.space_group_name_H-M   'P 1'
#
loop_
_entity.id
_entity.type
_entity.pdbx_description
1 polymer ?
#
loop_
_entity_poly.entity_id
_entity_poly.type
_entity_poly.pdbx_seq_one_letter_code
_entity_poly.pdbx_strand_id
1 'polypeptide(L)' 'MDDKLIARAIWECLKENDPEGVMEVLNAHIEAKNKYELSRKSKLPRSTIYNTLKSGNPTLRTLAKLVHASSSD' A
#
# COMPACT_ATOMS: atom_id res chain seq x y z
N MET A 1 4.08 7.60 8.45
CA MET A 1 5.21 6.72 8.82
C MET A 1 6.43 7.15 8.03
N ASP A 2 7.63 6.94 8.55
CA ASP A 2 8.89 7.21 7.84
C ASP A 2 9.09 6.15 6.74
N ASP A 3 9.32 6.60 5.51
CA ASP A 3 9.51 5.74 4.33
C ASP A 3 10.65 4.75 4.50
N LYS A 4 11.70 5.10 5.26
CA LYS A 4 12.82 4.19 5.56
C LYS A 4 12.38 3.03 6.45
N LEU A 5 11.49 3.29 7.42
CA LEU A 5 10.95 2.26 8.30
C LEU A 5 10.02 1.32 7.54
N ILE A 6 9.19 1.87 6.64
CA ILE A 6 8.30 1.08 5.78
C ILE A 6 9.12 0.16 4.87
N ALA A 7 10.12 0.70 4.18
CA ALA A 7 10.96 -0.06 3.28
C ALA A 7 11.68 -1.21 4.00
N ARG A 8 12.19 -0.96 5.22
CA ARG A 8 12.81 -1.98 6.05
C ARG A 8 11.83 -3.08 6.46
N ALA A 9 10.64 -2.72 6.94
CA ALA A 9 9.63 -3.69 7.37
C ALA A 9 9.17 -4.58 6.20
N ILE A 10 8.89 -3.99 5.03
CA ILE A 10 8.54 -4.75 3.82
C ILE A 10 9.66 -5.72 3.44
N TRP A 11 10.92 -5.28 3.48
CA TRP A 11 12.06 -6.12 3.14
C TRP A 11 12.23 -7.30 4.10
N GLU A 12 12.00 -7.09 5.40
CA GLU A 12 12.02 -8.14 6.41
C GLU A 12 10.89 -9.18 6.15
N CYS A 13 9.66 -8.75 5.90
CA CYS A 13 8.55 -9.66 5.54
C CYS A 13 8.86 -10.49 4.29
N LEU A 14 9.43 -9.88 3.25
CA LEU A 14 9.79 -10.62 2.03
C LEU A 14 10.88 -11.67 2.28
N LYS A 15 11.87 -11.38 3.12
CA LYS A 15 12.92 -12.34 3.49
C LYS A 15 12.37 -13.56 4.23
N GLU A 16 11.36 -13.36 5.06
CA GLU A 16 10.69 -14.41 5.83
C GLU A 16 9.57 -15.11 5.05
N ASN A 17 9.39 -14.77 3.76
CA ASN A 17 8.31 -15.28 2.91
C ASN A 17 6.91 -15.03 3.53
N ASP A 18 6.70 -13.82 4.06
CA ASP A 18 5.48 -13.34 4.72
C ASP A 18 4.77 -12.27 3.85
N PRO A 19 3.99 -12.68 2.84
CA PRO A 19 3.26 -11.73 2.00
C PRO A 19 2.13 -11.02 2.75
N GLU A 20 1.53 -11.66 3.77
CA GLU A 20 0.52 -11.04 4.62
C GLU A 20 1.10 -9.85 5.41
N GLY A 21 2.28 -9.99 6.00
CA GLY A 21 2.97 -8.90 6.69
C GLY A 21 3.32 -7.72 5.77
N VAL A 22 3.70 -7.99 4.52
CA VAL A 22 3.87 -6.91 3.51
C VAL A 22 2.58 -6.12 3.35
N MET A 23 1.44 -6.81 3.28
CA MET A 23 0.13 -6.17 3.13
C MET A 23 -0.29 -5.40 4.38
N GLU A 24 0.00 -5.90 5.58
CA GLU A 24 -0.28 -5.18 6.82
C GLU A 24 0.49 -3.86 6.90
N VAL A 25 1.78 -3.86 6.57
CA VAL A 25 2.62 -2.65 6.56
C VAL A 25 2.09 -1.64 5.54
N LEU A 26 1.76 -2.09 4.34
CA LEU A 26 1.23 -1.24 3.28
C LEU A 26 -0.16 -0.69 3.62
N ASN A 27 -1.04 -1.52 4.20
CA ASN A 27 -2.36 -1.11 4.66
C ASN A 27 -2.25 -0.04 5.74
N ALA A 28 -1.40 -0.23 6.75
CA ALA A 28 -1.20 0.75 7.81
C ALA A 28 -0.71 2.11 7.26
N HIS A 29 0.18 2.10 6.26
CA HIS A 29 0.63 3.32 5.59
C HIS A 29 -0.51 4.00 4.79
N ILE A 30 -1.30 3.22 4.04
CA ILE A 30 -2.35 3.74 3.16
C ILE A 30 -3.61 4.19 3.94
N GLU A 31 -3.98 3.48 5.01
CA GLU A 31 -5.14 3.83 5.85
C GLU A 31 -4.97 5.16 6.57
N ALA A 32 -3.73 5.55 6.85
CA ALA A 32 -3.39 6.86 7.40
C ALA A 32 -3.61 8.03 6.41
N LYS A 33 -3.92 7.76 5.14
CA LYS A 33 -4.08 8.78 4.08
C LYS A 33 -5.55 9.01 3.69
N ASN A 34 -5.85 10.20 3.16
CA ASN A 34 -7.20 10.53 2.70
C ASN A 34 -7.58 9.72 1.44
N LYS A 35 -8.53 8.80 1.59
CA LYS A 35 -8.97 7.86 0.54
C LYS A 35 -9.57 8.54 -0.70
N TYR A 36 -10.14 9.74 -0.56
CA TYR A 36 -10.63 10.51 -1.72
C TYR A 36 -9.47 11.02 -2.57
N GLU A 37 -8.46 11.60 -1.93
CA GLU A 37 -7.28 12.10 -2.62
C GLU A 37 -6.48 10.97 -3.25
N LEU A 38 -6.36 9.83 -2.55
CA LEU A 38 -5.68 8.65 -3.06
C LEU A 38 -6.31 8.14 -4.36
N SER A 39 -7.65 8.09 -4.43
CA SER A 39 -8.38 7.69 -5.64
C SER A 39 -8.13 8.65 -6.80
N ARG A 40 -8.14 9.96 -6.54
CA ARG A 40 -7.81 10.98 -7.54
C ARG A 40 -6.37 10.86 -8.05
N LYS A 41 -5.39 10.76 -7.15
CA LYS A 41 -3.95 10.72 -7.49
C LYS A 41 -3.57 9.41 -8.19
N SER A 42 -4.10 8.27 -7.73
CA SER A 42 -3.79 6.94 -8.31
C SER A 42 -4.56 6.63 -9.60
N LYS A 43 -5.61 7.40 -9.93
CA LYS A 43 -6.59 7.10 -10.99
C LYS A 43 -7.23 5.71 -10.84
N LEU A 44 -7.32 5.21 -9.61
CA LEU A 44 -7.98 3.95 -9.29
C LEU A 44 -9.39 4.21 -8.73
N PRO A 45 -10.39 3.39 -9.11
CA PRO A 45 -11.69 3.40 -8.46
C PRO A 45 -11.53 3.15 -6.96
N ARG A 46 -12.32 3.84 -6.13
CA ARG A 46 -12.32 3.61 -4.67
C ARG A 46 -12.56 2.13 -4.33
N SER A 47 -13.45 1.45 -5.05
CA SER A 47 -13.70 0.01 -4.88
C SER A 47 -12.45 -0.83 -5.10
N THR A 48 -11.61 -0.50 -6.10
CA THR A 48 -10.32 -1.16 -6.32
C THR A 48 -9.36 -0.92 -5.16
N ILE A 49 -9.33 0.29 -4.59
CA ILE A 49 -8.52 0.60 -3.41
C ILE A 49 -9.01 -0.24 -2.22
N TYR A 50 -10.31 -0.22 -1.91
CA TYR A 50 -10.89 -1.01 -0.82
C TYR A 50 -10.66 -2.50 -0.98
N ASN A 51 -10.86 -3.03 -2.19
CA ASN A 51 -10.66 -4.45 -2.46
C ASN A 51 -9.17 -4.80 -2.40
N THR A 52 -8.27 -3.94 -2.84
CA THR A 52 -6.81 -4.17 -2.73
C THR A 52 -6.38 -4.28 -1.27
N LEU A 53 -6.88 -3.39 -0.41
CA LEU A 53 -6.56 -3.40 1.02
C LEU A 53 -7.19 -4.63 1.73
N LYS A 54 -8.33 -5.13 1.24
CA LYS A 54 -9.03 -6.30 1.80
C LYS A 54 -8.60 -7.66 1.24
N SER A 55 -8.19 -7.74 -0.02
CA SER A 55 -8.05 -9.01 -0.75
C SER A 55 -6.69 -9.69 -0.53
N GLY A 56 -5.79 -9.08 0.23
CA GLY A 56 -4.53 -9.68 0.70
C GLY A 56 -3.45 -9.93 -0.37
N ASN A 57 -3.74 -9.84 -1.68
CA ASN A 57 -2.73 -10.10 -2.71
C ASN A 57 -2.93 -9.28 -4.01
N PRO A 58 -2.77 -7.96 -3.97
CA PRO A 58 -2.71 -7.13 -5.16
C PRO A 58 -1.42 -7.37 -5.97
N THR A 59 -1.49 -7.11 -7.28
CA THR A 59 -0.28 -7.12 -8.11
C THR A 59 0.71 -6.04 -7.67
N LEU A 60 2.01 -6.29 -7.87
CA LEU A 60 3.07 -5.29 -7.65
C LEU A 60 2.80 -3.97 -8.39
N ARG A 61 2.19 -4.04 -9.58
CA ARG A 61 1.76 -2.86 -10.36
C ARG A 61 0.72 -2.03 -9.61
N THR A 62 -0.26 -2.68 -8.99
CA THR A 62 -1.29 -2.02 -8.18
C THR A 62 -0.66 -1.38 -6.94
N LEU A 63 0.21 -2.11 -6.25
CA LEU A 63 0.93 -1.61 -5.07
C LEU A 63 1.76 -0.36 -5.39
N ALA A 64 2.55 -0.39 -6.46
CA ALA A 64 3.38 0.74 -6.87
C ALA A 64 2.55 2.01 -7.15
N LYS A 65 1.38 1.87 -7.80
CA LYS A 65 0.47 3.01 -8.04
C LYS A 65 -0.06 3.60 -6.73
N LEU A 66 -0.40 2.77 -5.75
CA LEU A 66 -0.93 3.20 -4.47
C LEU A 66 0.14 3.92 -3.64
N VAL A 67 1.33 3.33 -3.54
CA VAL A 67 2.46 3.93 -2.80
C VAL A 67 2.91 5.24 -3.43
N HIS A 68 3.01 5.31 -4.76
CA HIS A 68 3.34 6.57 -5.44
C HIS A 68 2.30 7.67 -5.18
N ALA A 69 1.00 7.30 -5.18
CA ALA A 69 -0.09 8.24 -4.89
C ALA A 69 -0.13 8.66 -3.41
N SER A 70 0.36 7.84 -2.47
CA SER A 70 0.42 8.15 -1.03
C SER A 70 1.66 8.96 -0.62
N SER A 71 2.73 8.90 -1.43
CA SER A 71 4.01 9.59 -1.16
C SER A 71 4.09 10.99 -1.78
N SER A 72 3.17 11.32 -2.68
CA SER A 72 3.09 12.65 -3.30
C SER A 72 2.31 13.60 -2.39
N ASP A 73 2.97 14.18 -1.39
CA ASP A 73 2.57 15.43 -0.73
C ASP A 73 3.47 16.57 -1.23
#